data_AF-A0A830GPL5-F1
#
_entry.id   AF-A0A830GPL5-F1
#
_cell.length_a   1.000
_cell.length_b   1.000
_cell.length_c   1.000
_cell.angle_alpha   90.00
_cell.angle_beta   90.00
_cell.angle_gamma   90.00
#
_symmetry.space_group_name_H-M   'P 1'
#
loop_
_entity.id
_entity.type
_entity.pdbx_description
1 polymer ?
#
loop_
_entity_poly.entity_id
_entity_poly.type
_entity_poly.pdbx_seq_one_letter_code
_entity_poly.pdbx_strand_id
1 'polypeptide(L)' 'MPNRLHQAVDLLVAALVAGTSTFLWQLVVSPAIALWISTLFAAIYYFSRNPWGSPRGEEYNEWIDDLYDRYLP' A
#
# COMPACT_ATOMS: atom_id res chain seq x y z
N MET A 1 15.95 -7.63 11.21
CA MET A 1 14.83 -6.84 11.77
C MET A 1 14.40 -5.89 10.67
N PRO A 2 13.10 -5.74 10.37
CA PRO A 2 12.64 -4.80 9.35
C PRO A 2 13.15 -3.39 9.69
N ASN A 3 13.79 -2.72 8.73
CA ASN A 3 14.31 -1.38 8.91
C ASN A 3 13.13 -0.44 9.21
N ARG A 4 13.20 0.31 10.32
CA ARG A 4 12.13 1.24 10.72
C ARG A 4 11.86 2.29 9.65
N LEU A 5 12.88 2.64 8.86
CA LEU A 5 12.74 3.56 7.74
C LEU A 5 11.86 2.97 6.64
N HIS A 6 12.07 1.69 6.29
CA HIS A 6 11.25 0.99 5.28
C HIS A 6 9.79 0.92 5.73
N GLN A 7 9.54 0.60 7.01
CA GLN A 7 8.19 0.61 7.57
C GLN A 7 7.53 1.99 7.52
N ALA A 8 8.30 3.05 7.77
CA ALA A 8 7.79 4.42 7.66
C ALA A 8 7.41 4.75 6.20
N VAL A 9 8.23 4.34 5.23
CA VAL A 9 7.92 4.54 3.80
C VAL A 9 6.69 3.74 3.39
N ASP A 10 6.57 2.48 3.81
CA ASP A 10 5.37 1.69 3.52
C ASP A 10 4.10 2.30 4.11
N LEU A 11 4.19 2.88 5.30
CA LEU A 11 3.07 3.58 5.92
C LEU A 11 2.67 4.81 5.10
N LEU A 12 3.64 5.57 4.59
CA LEU A 12 3.39 6.72 3.71
C LEU A 12 2.74 6.28 2.38
N VAL A 13 3.23 5.21 1.77
CA VAL A 13 2.63 4.67 0.53
C VAL A 13 1.21 4.16 0.81
N ALA A 14 0.98 3.46 1.93
CA ALA A 14 -0.36 3.02 2.32
C ALA A 14 -1.32 4.21 2.52
N ALA A 15 -0.85 5.31 3.13
CA ALA A 15 -1.64 6.52 3.29
C ALA A 15 -1.97 7.19 1.94
N LEU A 16 -1.01 7.20 1.00
CA LEU A 16 -1.24 7.67 -0.36
C LEU A 16 -2.27 6.81 -1.09
N VAL A 17 -2.16 5.48 -0.99
CA VAL A 17 -3.16 4.53 -1.54
C VAL A 17 -4.53 4.78 -0.94
N ALA A 18 -4.64 4.95 0.38
CA ALA A 18 -5.91 5.24 1.05
C ALA A 18 -6.53 6.56 0.57
N GLY A 19 -5.74 7.63 0.54
CA GLY A 19 -6.21 8.97 0.16
C GLY A 19 -6.65 9.04 -1.29
N THR A 20 -5.82 8.55 -2.21
CA THR A 20 -6.13 8.52 -3.64
C THR A 20 -7.32 7.61 -3.94
N SER A 21 -7.38 6.42 -3.34
CA SER A 21 -8.52 5.52 -3.50
C SER A 21 -9.81 6.17 -2.98
N THR A 22 -9.77 6.86 -1.84
CA THR A 22 -10.96 7.51 -1.28
C THR A 22 -11.47 8.59 -2.22
N PHE A 23 -10.56 9.42 -2.74
CA PHE A 23 -10.89 10.48 -3.68
C PHE A 23 -11.49 9.96 -4.99
N LEU A 24 -11.03 8.80 -5.48
CA LEU A 24 -11.56 8.19 -6.70
C LEU A 24 -12.90 7.49 -6.45
N TRP A 25 -13.01 6.68 -5.40
CA TRP A 25 -14.21 5.90 -5.11
C TRP A 25 -15.41 6.76 -4.72
N GLN A 26 -15.20 7.89 -4.05
CA GLN A 26 -16.31 8.81 -3.73
C GLN A 26 -17.01 9.39 -4.97
N LEU A 27 -16.41 9.28 -6.17
CA LEU A 27 -17.02 9.69 -7.43
C LEU A 27 -18.10 8.72 -7.93
N VAL A 28 -18.11 7.48 -7.43
CA VAL A 28 -18.97 6.39 -7.92
C VAL A 28 -19.79 5.71 -6.83
N VAL A 29 -19.38 5.80 -5.56
CA VAL A 29 -20.08 5.20 -4.42
C VAL A 29 -20.25 6.20 -3.28
N SER A 30 -21.06 5.85 -2.28
CA SER A 30 -21.25 6.70 -1.10
C SER A 30 -19.94 6.88 -0.31
N PRO A 31 -19.77 7.99 0.44
CA PRO A 31 -18.52 8.26 1.17
C PRO A 31 -18.11 7.14 2.14
N ALA A 32 -19.07 6.52 2.81
CA ALA A 32 -18.80 5.40 3.73
C ALA A 32 -18.21 4.19 3.00
N ILE A 33 -18.76 3.83 1.84
CA ILE A 33 -18.28 2.70 1.03
C ILE A 33 -16.90 3.03 0.45
N ALA A 34 -16.71 4.26 -0.05
CA ALA A 34 -15.42 4.72 -0.56
C ALA A 34 -14.31 4.59 0.48
N LEU A 35 -14.57 5.01 1.72
CA LEU A 35 -13.64 4.87 2.83
C LEU A 35 -13.32 3.40 3.12
N TRP A 36 -14.32 2.52 3.22
CA TRP A 36 -14.10 1.10 3.50
C TRP A 36 -13.25 0.40 2.44
N ILE A 37 -13.54 0.61 1.16
CA ILE A 37 -12.75 0.05 0.05
C ILE A 37 -11.31 0.56 0.10
N SER A 38 -11.14 1.86 0.36
CA SER A 38 -9.83 2.49 0.40
C SER A 38 -8.99 2.04 1.58
N THR A 39 -9.61 1.85 2.75
CA THR A 39 -8.96 1.25 3.92
C THR A 39 -8.53 -0.19 3.62
N LEU A 40 -9.37 -0.98 2.94
CA LEU A 40 -9.01 -2.33 2.52
C LEU A 40 -7.79 -2.33 1.60
N PHE A 41 -7.74 -1.45 0.59
CA PHE A 41 -6.61 -1.36 -0.33
C PHE A 41 -5.31 -0.95 0.37
N ALA A 42 -5.39 0.03 1.25
CA ALA A 42 -4.24 0.44 2.06
C ALA A 42 -3.74 -0.69 2.97
N ALA A 43 -4.64 -1.44 3.58
CA ALA A 43 -4.29 -2.58 4.43
C ALA A 43 -3.64 -3.72 3.61
N ILE A 44 -4.18 -4.05 2.44
CA ILE A 44 -3.60 -5.06 1.54
C ILE A 44 -2.16 -4.68 1.19
N TYR A 45 -1.93 -3.42 0.81
CA TYR A 45 -0.58 -2.94 0.53
C TYR A 45 0.31 -2.97 1.78
N TYR A 46 -0.12 -2.38 2.90
CA TYR A 46 0.74 -2.23 4.06
C TYR A 46 1.18 -3.56 4.68
N PHE A 47 0.27 -4.53 4.76
CA PHE A 47 0.54 -5.80 5.45
C PHE A 47 1.16 -6.88 4.56
N SER A 48 0.85 -6.88 3.26
CA SER A 48 1.34 -7.94 2.37
C SER A 48 2.28 -7.43 1.29
N ARG A 49 2.23 -6.11 1.00
CA ARG A 49 2.81 -5.48 -0.20
C ARG A 49 2.47 -6.22 -1.51
N ASN A 50 1.50 -7.15 -1.46
CA ASN A 50 0.97 -7.89 -2.59
C ASN A 50 -0.29 -7.17 -3.06
N PRO A 51 -0.16 -6.29 -4.06
CA PRO A 51 -1.25 -5.41 -4.35
C PRO A 51 -2.35 -6.22 -5.05
N TRP A 52 -3.57 -6.09 -4.53
CA TRP A 52 -4.80 -6.67 -5.07
C TRP A 52 -4.79 -8.21 -5.23
N GLY A 53 -3.97 -8.92 -4.46
CA GLY A 53 -3.92 -10.39 -4.49
C GLY A 53 -3.26 -10.95 -5.74
N SER A 54 -2.29 -10.24 -6.31
CA SER A 54 -1.49 -10.72 -7.43
C SER A 54 -0.82 -12.07 -7.10
N PRO A 55 -0.74 -13.02 -8.06
CA PRO A 55 0.04 -14.25 -7.89
C PRO A 55 1.55 -13.99 -7.80
N ARG A 56 2.01 -12.78 -8.15
CA ARG A 56 3.43 -12.36 -8.13
C ARG A 56 3.78 -11.52 -6.89
N GLY A 57 3.05 -11.69 -5.80
CA GLY A 57 3.25 -10.90 -4.57
C GLY A 57 4.68 -10.98 -4.03
N GLU A 58 5.28 -12.18 -4.04
CA GLU A 58 6.66 -12.38 -3.59
C GLU A 58 7.66 -11.57 -4.43
N GLU A 59 7.54 -11.62 -5.76
CA GLU A 59 8.42 -10.86 -6.66
C GLU A 59 8.31 -9.35 -6.46
N TYR A 60 7.10 -8.83 -6.17
CA TYR A 60 6.94 -7.42 -5.85
C TYR A 60 7.58 -7.04 -4.52
N ASN A 61 7.50 -7.91 -3.53
CA ASN A 61 8.09 -7.66 -2.22
C ASN A 61 9.62 -7.62 -2.31
N GLU A 62 10.22 -8.59 -3.00
CA GLU A 62 11.67 -8.61 -3.26
C GLU A 62 12.12 -7.37 -4.01
N TRP A 63 11.38 -6.95 -5.05
CA TRP A 63 11.70 -5.74 -5.79
C TRP A 63 11.61 -4.47 -4.94
N ILE A 64 10.62 -4.35 -4.05
CA ILE A 64 10.49 -3.21 -3.14
C ILE A 64 11.63 -3.21 -2.12
N ASP A 65 11.98 -4.37 -1.57
CA ASP A 65 13.07 -4.49 -0.61
C ASP A 65 14.42 -4.11 -1.25
N ASP A 66 14.71 -4.60 -2.47
CA ASP A 66 15.90 -4.21 -3.24
C ASP A 66 15.95 -2.70 -3.51
N LEU A 67 14.80 -2.09 -3.82
CA LEU A 67 14.69 -0.65 -4.04
C LEU A 67 14.99 0.12 -2.74
N TYR A 68 14.42 -0.33 -1.63
CA TYR A 68 14.63 0.29 -0.34
C TYR A 68 16.08 0.14 0.12
N ASP A 69 16.71 -1.01 -0.03
CA ASP A 69 18.12 -1.21 0.32
C ASP A 69 19.05 -0.30 -0.50
N ARG A 70 18.68 0.01 -1.75
CA ARG A 70 19.46 0.89 -2.62
C ARG A 70 19.38 2.36 -2.24
N TYR A 71 18.21 2.84 -1.83
CA TYR A 71 17.92 4.27 -1.65
C TYR A 71 17.69 4.69 -0.20
N LEU A 72 17.44 3.74 0.69
CA LEU A 72 17.13 3.92 2.11
C LEU A 72 17.97 2.95 2.98
N PRO A 73 19.32 3.09 2.97
CA PRO A 73 20.22 2.24 3.75
C PRO A 73 20.07 2.44 5.27
#